data_AF-A0A9N8HDC9-F1
#
_entry.id   AF-A0A9N8HDC9-F1
#
_cell.length_a   1.000
_cell.length_b   1.000
_cell.length_c   1.000
_cell.angle_alpha   90.00
_cell.angle_beta   90.00
_cell.angle_gamma   90.00
#
_symmetry.space_group_name_H-M   'P 1'
#
loop_
_entity.id
_entity.type
_entity.pdbx_description
1 polymer ?
#
loop_
_entity_poly.entity_id
_entity_poly.type
_entity_poly.pdbx_seq_one_letter_code
_entity_poly.pdbx_strand_id
1 'polypeptide(L)'
;MASSPPSSANAAGQNSTPPSSSPRHPPESRGIRCLCEAIGPPDDGRLPWDYSVLCSACSRNGLRSSIERHEQALLERDLTRERCAQRLAVVNSRSGTNFFELQFESQRLRDRRAQLQQECAALAVEVAALAVENEEQRESIQYPQATIQRQHLQRLDQSICEGSLKQAIDAGREQIKILRFQWALKAFAMHRLVVRPEDMISTNDTEDRRRRSQMDGTKKARGIGKIGGLPLPHAGPELYGVLPPQELQSALRLVASISSTVARCLGIILPHPVLLQVASSSQQQGGDDIIHSAVLTKRTTATTQTQGHPSVGEDHDTTSEAALLAILDTSLEDTNSAAANGSRNISTETGKRQSTTTEERNKTSAAQPSMDSTLVAQRLRHATAAVLAEASTPCSKSSQYTLAADNMNQDEFAIALQFLQNNVMSLCIRAGVTVEKLWPAEAVLLNLYALQMFCEDQVKQILKQ
;
A
#
# COMPACT_ATOMS: atom_id res chain seq x y z
N MET A 1 -55.54 29.46 64.91
CA MET A 1 -56.91 29.76 65.41
C MET A 1 -57.70 28.47 65.49
N ALA A 2 -58.72 28.40 66.36
CA ALA A 2 -59.35 27.16 66.79
C ALA A 2 -60.32 26.53 65.77
N SER A 3 -60.52 25.21 65.87
CA SER A 3 -61.77 24.50 65.55
C SER A 3 -61.73 23.05 66.07
N SER A 4 -62.66 22.71 66.98
CA SER A 4 -63.00 21.36 67.46
C SER A 4 -64.54 21.20 67.39
N PRO A 5 -65.14 20.03 67.69
CA PRO A 5 -64.61 18.66 67.75
C PRO A 5 -65.11 17.85 66.52
N PRO A 6 -66.20 17.04 66.49
CA PRO A 6 -67.05 16.43 67.53
C PRO A 6 -66.57 15.02 67.95
N SER A 7 -67.40 14.27 68.71
CA SER A 7 -67.18 12.90 69.21
C SER A 7 -68.42 12.02 68.96
N SER A 8 -68.34 10.73 69.37
CA SER A 8 -69.44 9.75 69.51
C SER A 8 -69.95 9.09 68.21
N ALA A 9 -70.54 7.88 68.20
CA ALA A 9 -70.93 7.00 69.31
C ALA A 9 -70.79 5.49 68.96
N ASN A 10 -70.76 4.64 69.99
CA ASN A 10 -70.97 3.18 69.84
C ASN A 10 -72.40 2.87 69.37
N ALA A 11 -72.55 1.86 68.50
CA ALA A 11 -73.82 1.15 68.33
C ALA A 11 -73.55 -0.33 68.03
N ALA A 12 -73.87 -1.20 68.99
CA ALA A 12 -73.94 -2.65 68.77
C ALA A 12 -75.34 -3.05 68.29
N GLY A 13 -75.41 -3.96 67.32
CA GLY A 13 -76.67 -4.51 66.79
C GLY A 13 -76.35 -5.73 65.91
N GLN A 14 -76.18 -6.90 66.51
CA GLN A 14 -77.24 -7.92 66.60
C GLN A 14 -77.68 -8.48 65.24
N ASN A 15 -77.08 -9.63 64.88
CA ASN A 15 -77.56 -10.50 63.82
C ASN A 15 -79.04 -10.85 64.05
N SER A 16 -79.90 -10.45 63.12
CA SER A 16 -81.30 -10.87 63.06
C SER A 16 -81.57 -11.51 61.71
N THR A 17 -81.64 -12.84 61.69
CA THR A 17 -82.07 -13.65 60.55
C THR A 17 -83.58 -13.47 60.33
N PRO A 18 -84.04 -13.04 59.14
CA PRO A 18 -85.44 -13.14 58.76
C PRO A 18 -85.75 -14.52 58.13
N PRO A 19 -87.00 -15.01 58.23
CA PRO A 19 -87.32 -16.41 58.02
C PRO A 19 -87.66 -16.77 56.56
N SER A 20 -87.45 -18.05 56.20
CA SER A 20 -88.03 -18.65 55.01
C SER A 20 -89.57 -18.64 55.11
N SER A 21 -90.20 -17.86 54.25
CA SER A 21 -91.66 -17.81 54.13
C SER A 21 -92.07 -18.07 52.68
N SER A 22 -92.39 -19.32 52.38
CA SER A 22 -92.92 -19.73 51.07
C SER A 22 -94.26 -19.04 50.81
N PRO A 23 -94.43 -18.26 49.72
CA PRO A 23 -95.72 -17.70 49.37
C PRO A 23 -96.68 -18.80 48.95
N ARG A 24 -97.81 -18.92 49.65
CA ARG A 24 -98.94 -19.74 49.19
C ARG A 24 -99.47 -19.17 47.87
N HIS A 25 -99.75 -20.04 46.90
CA HIS A 25 -100.50 -19.66 45.71
C HIS A 25 -101.86 -19.08 46.11
N PRO A 26 -102.24 -17.87 45.65
CA PRO A 26 -103.63 -17.43 45.70
C PRO A 26 -104.48 -18.28 44.73
N PRO A 27 -105.77 -18.49 45.04
CA PRO A 27 -106.65 -19.31 44.20
C PRO A 27 -106.88 -18.68 42.83
N GLU A 28 -107.12 -19.54 41.83
CA GLU A 28 -107.44 -19.16 40.45
C GLU A 28 -108.74 -18.36 40.36
N SER A 29 -108.66 -17.03 40.52
CA SER A 29 -109.68 -16.11 40.06
C SER A 29 -109.71 -16.19 38.53
N ARG A 30 -110.67 -16.98 38.01
CA ARG A 30 -110.91 -17.15 36.56
C ARG A 30 -110.95 -15.78 35.89
N GLY A 31 -109.89 -15.49 35.15
CA GLY A 31 -109.58 -14.13 34.73
C GLY A 31 -110.66 -13.55 33.83
N ILE A 32 -111.15 -12.37 34.19
CA ILE A 32 -111.65 -11.41 33.20
C ILE A 32 -110.42 -11.01 32.38
N ARG A 33 -110.15 -11.73 31.29
CA ARG A 33 -109.01 -11.45 30.42
C ARG A 33 -109.13 -10.02 29.90
N CYS A 34 -108.04 -9.28 29.99
CA CYS A 34 -107.93 -7.98 29.33
C CYS A 34 -108.16 -8.22 27.83
N LEU A 35 -108.99 -7.41 27.16
CA LEU A 35 -109.13 -7.47 25.69
C LEU A 35 -107.77 -7.33 24.97
N CYS A 36 -106.82 -6.74 25.67
CA CYS A 36 -105.38 -6.59 25.45
C CYS A 36 -104.63 -7.92 25.22
N GLU A 37 -105.17 -9.06 25.67
CA GLU A 37 -104.56 -10.39 25.62
C GLU A 37 -105.02 -11.20 24.40
N ALA A 38 -105.97 -10.67 23.61
CA ALA A 38 -106.52 -11.32 22.41
C ALA A 38 -105.81 -10.92 21.10
N ILE A 39 -104.90 -9.95 21.14
CA ILE A 39 -104.08 -9.55 19.99
C ILE A 39 -102.89 -10.51 19.94
N GLY A 40 -103.01 -11.56 19.12
CA GLY A 40 -101.93 -12.51 18.88
C GLY A 40 -100.69 -11.84 18.27
N PRO A 41 -99.49 -12.44 18.43
CA PRO A 41 -98.26 -11.84 17.92
C PRO A 41 -98.32 -11.67 16.39
N PRO A 42 -98.02 -10.48 15.85
CA PRO A 42 -97.83 -10.32 14.42
C PRO A 42 -96.57 -11.07 13.99
N ASP A 43 -96.71 -11.97 13.02
CA ASP A 43 -95.63 -12.86 12.54
C ASP A 43 -94.64 -12.16 11.58
N ASP A 44 -94.98 -10.96 11.14
CA ASP A 44 -94.08 -10.08 10.39
C ASP A 44 -93.23 -9.25 11.37
N GLY A 45 -91.91 -9.33 11.26
CA GLY A 45 -90.90 -8.72 12.17
C GLY A 45 -90.84 -7.19 12.23
N ARG A 46 -91.97 -6.48 12.11
CA ARG A 46 -92.14 -5.07 12.46
C ARG A 46 -92.43 -4.97 13.95
N LEU A 47 -91.59 -4.24 14.67
CA LEU A 47 -91.74 -4.00 16.12
C LEU A 47 -93.11 -3.38 16.45
N PRO A 48 -94.02 -4.09 17.14
CA PRO A 48 -95.40 -3.64 17.36
C PRO A 48 -95.50 -2.79 18.63
N TRP A 49 -94.85 -1.62 18.63
CA TRP A 49 -94.86 -0.68 19.77
C TRP A 49 -95.84 0.49 19.59
N ASP A 50 -96.92 0.33 18.81
CA ASP A 50 -98.06 1.23 18.92
C ASP A 50 -98.82 0.91 20.22
N TYR A 51 -98.36 1.56 21.30
CA TYR A 51 -98.89 1.48 22.68
C TYR A 51 -100.30 2.08 22.83
N SER A 52 -101.15 2.02 21.81
CA SER A 52 -102.54 2.47 21.89
C SER A 52 -103.38 1.49 22.72
N VAL A 53 -103.45 1.77 24.02
CA VAL A 53 -104.41 1.23 25.01
C VAL A 53 -104.11 -0.19 25.54
N LEU A 54 -102.92 -0.40 26.11
CA LEU A 54 -102.77 -1.38 27.20
C LEU A 54 -103.41 -0.84 28.48
N CYS A 55 -104.16 -1.68 29.22
CA CYS A 55 -104.70 -1.25 30.51
C CYS A 55 -103.59 -1.09 31.56
N SER A 56 -103.87 -0.30 32.61
CA SER A 56 -102.92 0.00 33.69
C SER A 56 -102.40 -1.22 34.46
N ALA A 57 -103.13 -2.35 34.45
CA ALA A 57 -102.68 -3.60 35.04
C ALA A 57 -101.68 -4.34 34.12
N CYS A 58 -101.95 -4.41 32.82
CA CYS A 58 -101.05 -5.05 31.85
C CYS A 58 -99.75 -4.26 31.68
N SER A 59 -99.81 -2.92 31.63
CA SER A 59 -98.59 -2.10 31.59
C SER A 59 -97.77 -2.22 32.87
N ARG A 60 -98.41 -2.22 34.05
CA ARG A 60 -97.72 -2.45 35.34
C ARG A 60 -97.08 -3.84 35.42
N ASN A 61 -97.73 -4.89 34.94
CA ASN A 61 -97.17 -6.24 34.92
C ASN A 61 -96.02 -6.38 33.90
N GLY A 62 -96.15 -5.81 32.70
CA GLY A 62 -95.07 -5.80 31.70
C GLY A 62 -93.83 -5.03 32.17
N LEU A 63 -94.03 -3.88 32.82
CA LEU A 63 -92.95 -3.05 33.38
C LEU A 63 -92.34 -3.63 34.66
N ARG A 64 -93.01 -4.55 35.36
CA ARG A 64 -92.56 -5.09 36.66
C ARG A 64 -91.14 -5.64 36.61
N SER A 65 -90.83 -6.45 35.59
CA SER A 65 -89.47 -6.99 35.38
C SER A 65 -88.42 -5.93 35.06
N SER A 66 -88.82 -4.74 34.62
CA SER A 66 -87.91 -3.59 34.41
C SER A 66 -87.74 -2.76 35.68
N ILE A 67 -88.77 -2.65 36.51
CA ILE A 67 -88.73 -1.98 37.82
C ILE A 67 -87.83 -2.77 38.77
N GLU A 68 -88.06 -4.08 38.91
CA GLU A 68 -87.27 -4.97 39.78
C GLU A 68 -85.79 -4.99 39.38
N ARG A 69 -85.47 -5.00 38.07
CA ARG A 69 -84.08 -4.84 37.57
C ARG A 69 -83.49 -3.47 37.87
N HIS A 70 -84.28 -2.39 37.83
CA HIS A 70 -83.79 -1.05 38.14
C HIS A 70 -83.49 -0.89 39.63
N GLU A 71 -84.37 -1.38 40.50
CA GLU A 71 -84.15 -1.39 41.95
C GLU A 71 -82.90 -2.21 42.34
N GLN A 72 -82.72 -3.39 41.72
CA GLN A 72 -81.52 -4.21 41.93
C GLN A 72 -80.23 -3.51 41.46
N ALA A 73 -80.27 -2.82 40.31
CA ALA A 73 -79.13 -2.04 39.81
C ALA A 73 -78.79 -0.83 40.70
N LEU A 74 -79.79 -0.18 41.32
CA LEU A 74 -79.56 0.88 42.30
C LEU A 74 -78.86 0.35 43.56
N LEU A 75 -79.33 -0.78 44.11
CA LEU A 75 -78.70 -1.43 45.26
C LEU A 75 -77.25 -1.85 44.98
N GLU A 76 -76.97 -2.41 43.79
CA GLU A 76 -75.60 -2.78 43.40
C GLU A 76 -74.69 -1.55 43.22
N ARG A 77 -75.20 -0.46 42.63
CA ARG A 77 -74.48 0.81 42.50
C ARG A 77 -74.11 1.40 43.87
N ASP A 78 -75.02 1.33 44.84
CA ASP A 78 -74.79 1.94 46.14
C ASP A 78 -73.85 1.07 47.01
N LEU A 79 -73.98 -0.26 46.97
CA LEU A 79 -73.00 -1.18 47.56
C LEU A 79 -71.58 -1.04 46.96
N THR A 80 -71.46 -0.82 45.64
CA THR A 80 -70.15 -0.63 45.00
C THR A 80 -69.54 0.74 45.35
N ARG A 81 -70.36 1.78 45.50
CA ARG A 81 -69.94 3.09 46.04
C ARG A 81 -69.41 2.98 47.47
N GLU A 82 -70.11 2.29 48.36
CA GLU A 82 -69.65 2.10 49.74
C GLU A 82 -68.31 1.34 49.82
N ARG A 83 -68.17 0.24 49.07
CA ARG A 83 -66.89 -0.51 49.00
C ARG A 83 -65.75 0.36 48.46
N CYS A 84 -66.02 1.25 47.50
CA CYS A 84 -65.04 2.17 46.96
C CYS A 84 -64.63 3.25 47.99
N ALA A 85 -65.61 3.84 48.69
CA ALA A 85 -65.38 4.81 49.76
C ALA A 85 -64.56 4.22 50.91
N GLN A 86 -64.87 2.99 51.34
CA GLN A 86 -64.11 2.26 52.36
C GLN A 86 -62.65 2.02 51.92
N ARG A 87 -62.42 1.59 50.67
CA ARG A 87 -61.06 1.43 50.13
C ARG A 87 -60.28 2.74 50.09
N LEU A 88 -60.91 3.84 49.67
CA LEU A 88 -60.31 5.17 49.67
C LEU A 88 -59.97 5.67 51.08
N ALA A 89 -60.85 5.41 52.07
CA ALA A 89 -60.58 5.72 53.47
C ALA A 89 -59.38 4.95 54.03
N VAL A 90 -59.22 3.67 53.66
CA VAL A 90 -58.03 2.86 54.04
C VAL A 90 -56.74 3.36 53.38
N VAL A 91 -56.80 3.84 52.13
CA VAL A 91 -55.63 4.45 51.47
C VAL A 91 -55.26 5.78 52.12
N ASN A 92 -56.22 6.69 52.32
CA ASN A 92 -55.95 8.00 52.95
C ASN A 92 -55.43 7.87 54.39
N SER A 93 -55.96 6.94 55.18
CA SER A 93 -55.49 6.71 56.56
C SER A 93 -54.09 6.08 56.62
N ARG A 94 -53.66 5.33 55.61
CA ARG A 94 -52.28 4.83 55.48
C ARG A 94 -51.31 5.87 54.91
N SER A 95 -51.79 6.90 54.23
CA SER A 95 -50.96 7.86 53.49
C SER A 95 -50.87 9.26 54.12
N GLY A 96 -51.38 9.45 55.35
CA GLY A 96 -51.46 10.76 56.01
C GLY A 96 -50.13 11.51 56.19
N THR A 97 -49.00 10.81 56.19
CA THR A 97 -47.65 11.39 56.21
C THR A 97 -47.12 11.79 54.83
N ASN A 98 -47.58 11.13 53.77
CA ASN A 98 -46.91 11.17 52.46
C ASN A 98 -47.27 12.42 51.64
N PHE A 99 -48.37 13.10 51.94
CA PHE A 99 -48.79 14.27 51.17
C PHE A 99 -47.82 15.45 51.32
N PHE A 100 -47.38 15.75 52.55
CA PHE A 100 -46.42 16.83 52.80
C PHE A 100 -45.04 16.52 52.21
N GLU A 101 -44.61 15.25 52.25
CA GLU A 101 -43.36 14.80 51.64
C GLU A 101 -43.41 14.95 50.11
N LEU A 102 -44.48 14.50 49.46
CA LEU A 102 -44.71 14.69 48.02
C LEU A 102 -44.84 16.17 47.62
N GLN A 103 -45.44 17.02 48.47
CA GLN A 103 -45.53 18.46 48.23
C GLN A 103 -44.15 19.13 48.32
N PHE A 104 -43.34 18.76 49.32
CA PHE A 104 -41.97 19.23 49.48
C PHE A 104 -41.07 18.75 48.33
N GLU A 105 -41.16 17.49 47.94
CA GLU A 105 -40.42 16.93 46.79
C GLU A 105 -40.86 17.59 45.47
N SER A 106 -42.16 17.79 45.26
CA SER A 106 -42.67 18.53 44.11
C SER A 106 -42.15 19.96 44.06
N GLN A 107 -42.00 20.64 45.19
CA GLN A 107 -41.43 21.98 45.23
C GLN A 107 -39.93 21.95 44.92
N ARG A 108 -39.17 21.05 45.56
CA ARG A 108 -37.74 20.83 45.30
C ARG A 108 -37.45 20.52 43.82
N LEU A 109 -38.32 19.75 43.15
CA LEU A 109 -38.20 19.44 41.72
C LEU A 109 -38.50 20.66 40.83
N ARG A 110 -39.44 21.53 41.22
CA ARG A 110 -39.69 22.81 40.52
C ARG A 110 -38.49 23.75 40.65
N ASP A 111 -37.96 23.88 41.86
CA ASP A 111 -36.80 24.74 42.14
C ASP A 111 -35.56 24.23 41.38
N ARG A 112 -35.32 22.91 41.37
CA ARG A 112 -34.24 22.29 40.57
C ARG A 112 -34.45 22.47 39.06
N ARG A 113 -35.70 22.40 38.57
CA ARG A 113 -36.01 22.68 37.16
C ARG A 113 -35.75 24.14 36.81
N ALA A 114 -36.13 25.09 37.66
CA ALA A 114 -35.88 26.52 37.46
C ALA A 114 -34.37 26.81 37.44
N GLN A 115 -33.60 26.22 38.36
CA GLN A 115 -32.14 26.29 38.35
C GLN A 115 -31.54 25.75 37.05
N LEU A 116 -31.93 24.55 36.61
CA LEU A 116 -31.44 23.97 35.34
C LEU A 116 -31.82 24.83 34.13
N GLN A 117 -33.01 25.44 34.11
CA GLN A 117 -33.39 26.37 33.05
C GLN A 117 -32.54 27.64 33.03
N GLN A 118 -32.13 28.15 34.20
CA GLN A 118 -31.20 29.28 34.32
C GLN A 118 -29.78 28.89 33.88
N GLU A 119 -29.28 27.72 34.27
CA GLU A 119 -27.99 27.17 33.85
C GLU A 119 -27.94 26.99 32.31
N CYS A 120 -28.99 26.41 31.70
CA CYS A 120 -29.10 26.30 30.24
C CYS A 120 -29.16 27.66 29.53
N ALA A 121 -29.85 28.65 30.10
CA ALA A 121 -29.93 29.99 29.52
C ALA A 121 -28.57 30.71 29.56
N ALA A 122 -27.82 30.58 30.65
CA ALA A 122 -26.47 31.15 30.76
C ALA A 122 -25.51 30.53 29.74
N LEU A 123 -25.50 29.19 29.62
CA LEU A 123 -24.65 28.48 28.67
C LEU A 123 -25.02 28.79 27.21
N ALA A 124 -26.30 29.02 26.89
CA ALA A 124 -26.72 29.44 25.57
C ALA A 124 -26.18 30.84 25.19
N VAL A 125 -26.07 31.76 26.15
CA VAL A 125 -25.47 33.09 25.93
C VAL A 125 -23.96 32.98 25.73
N GLU A 126 -23.28 32.13 26.51
CA GLU A 126 -21.83 31.86 26.36
C GLU A 126 -21.49 31.26 24.98
N VAL A 127 -22.27 30.26 24.53
CA VAL A 127 -22.12 29.68 23.18
C VAL A 127 -22.39 30.71 22.09
N ALA A 128 -23.37 31.60 22.26
CA ALA A 128 -23.63 32.67 21.31
C ALA A 128 -22.47 33.69 21.24
N ALA A 129 -21.87 34.05 22.38
CA ALA A 129 -20.70 34.92 22.42
C ALA A 129 -19.49 34.29 21.69
N LEU A 130 -19.17 33.03 22.00
CA LEU A 130 -18.10 32.29 21.32
C LEU A 130 -18.36 32.12 19.81
N ALA A 131 -19.63 32.02 19.38
CA ALA A 131 -19.96 31.95 17.95
C ALA A 131 -19.59 33.26 17.22
N VAL A 132 -19.85 34.42 17.83
CA VAL A 132 -19.47 35.73 17.29
C VAL A 132 -17.96 35.91 17.25
N GLU A 133 -17.23 35.55 18.32
CA GLU A 133 -15.76 35.59 18.33
C GLU A 133 -15.14 34.69 17.23
N ASN A 134 -15.73 33.51 16.98
CA ASN A 134 -15.29 32.63 15.90
C ASN A 134 -15.59 33.21 14.49
N GLU A 135 -16.63 34.01 14.35
CA GLU A 135 -16.96 34.70 13.09
C GLU A 135 -15.96 35.83 12.81
N GLU A 136 -15.65 36.66 13.82
CA GLU A 136 -14.62 37.71 13.74
C GLU A 136 -13.20 37.14 13.47
N GLN A 137 -12.85 36.01 14.09
CA GLN A 137 -11.60 35.30 13.79
C GLN A 137 -11.56 34.75 12.35
N ARG A 138 -12.70 34.31 11.81
CA ARG A 138 -12.77 33.86 10.41
C ARG A 138 -12.58 35.02 9.44
N GLU A 139 -13.27 36.13 9.65
CA GLU A 139 -13.15 37.32 8.78
C GLU A 139 -11.72 37.88 8.77
N SER A 140 -11.07 37.97 9.94
CA SER A 140 -9.69 38.47 10.06
C SER A 140 -8.64 37.57 9.41
N ILE A 141 -8.81 36.24 9.44
CA ILE A 141 -7.92 35.29 8.74
C ILE A 141 -8.14 35.31 7.22
N GLN A 142 -9.38 35.49 6.76
CA GLN A 142 -9.76 35.25 5.36
C GLN A 142 -9.22 36.30 4.36
N TYR A 143 -9.04 37.55 4.77
CA TYR A 143 -8.71 38.65 3.85
C TYR A 143 -7.21 38.77 3.45
N PRO A 144 -6.21 38.68 4.35
CA PRO A 144 -4.81 38.87 3.97
C PRO A 144 -4.20 37.62 3.30
N GLN A 145 -4.57 36.43 3.78
CA GLN A 145 -3.85 35.20 3.43
C GLN A 145 -4.24 34.69 2.02
N ALA A 146 -5.51 34.80 1.64
CA ALA A 146 -6.00 34.35 0.34
C ALA A 146 -5.45 35.18 -0.84
N THR A 147 -5.16 36.48 -0.64
CA THR A 147 -4.59 37.34 -1.67
C THR A 147 -3.10 37.04 -1.90
N ILE A 148 -2.34 36.84 -0.82
CA ILE A 148 -0.93 36.41 -0.88
C ILE A 148 -0.82 35.02 -1.55
N GLN A 149 -1.66 34.06 -1.17
CA GLN A 149 -1.69 32.74 -1.80
C GLN A 149 -2.02 32.81 -3.29
N ARG A 150 -3.00 33.62 -3.71
CA ARG A 150 -3.30 33.84 -5.14
C ARG A 150 -2.13 34.45 -5.90
N GLN A 151 -1.42 35.43 -5.33
CA GLN A 151 -0.22 35.99 -5.96
C GLN A 151 0.92 34.97 -6.07
N HIS A 152 1.11 34.11 -5.07
CA HIS A 152 2.08 33.02 -5.15
C HIS A 152 1.72 31.99 -6.23
N LEU A 153 0.44 31.61 -6.33
CA LEU A 153 -0.05 30.72 -7.38
C LEU A 153 0.09 31.35 -8.78
N GLN A 154 -0.18 32.64 -8.93
CA GLN A 154 0.02 33.36 -10.21
C GLN A 154 1.50 33.43 -10.60
N ARG A 155 2.42 33.68 -9.66
CA ARG A 155 3.88 33.62 -9.95
C ARG A 155 4.34 32.22 -10.32
N LEU A 156 3.80 31.19 -9.68
CA LEU A 156 4.09 29.79 -10.01
C LEU A 156 3.58 29.45 -11.42
N ASP A 157 2.32 29.79 -11.72
CA ASP A 157 1.69 29.58 -13.03
C ASP A 157 2.42 30.34 -14.14
N GLN A 158 2.82 31.59 -13.89
CA GLN A 158 3.67 32.37 -14.78
C GLN A 158 5.04 31.69 -15.00
N SER A 159 5.71 31.21 -13.95
CA SER A 159 6.99 30.49 -14.07
C SER A 159 6.87 29.17 -14.86
N ILE A 160 5.72 28.48 -14.73
CA ILE A 160 5.39 27.29 -15.52
C ILE A 160 5.13 27.67 -17.00
N CYS A 161 4.36 28.73 -17.25
CA CYS A 161 3.97 29.20 -18.58
C CYS A 161 5.13 29.85 -19.37
N GLU A 162 6.04 30.56 -18.70
CA GLU A 162 7.28 31.10 -19.28
C GLU A 162 8.24 29.99 -19.75
N GLY A 163 7.93 28.72 -19.44
CA GLY A 163 8.69 27.58 -19.91
C GLY A 163 10.06 27.41 -19.26
N SER A 164 10.45 28.29 -18.34
CA SER A 164 11.72 28.20 -17.60
C SER A 164 11.81 26.90 -16.80
N LEU A 165 10.75 26.51 -16.10
CA LEU A 165 10.66 25.22 -15.40
C LEU A 165 10.72 24.04 -16.39
N LYS A 166 10.06 24.16 -17.56
CA LYS A 166 10.08 23.11 -18.59
C LYS A 166 11.50 22.94 -19.17
N GLN A 167 12.17 24.04 -19.51
CA GLN A 167 13.56 24.05 -19.97
C GLN A 167 14.51 23.47 -18.91
N ALA A 168 14.32 23.80 -17.64
CA ALA A 168 15.11 23.24 -16.54
C ALA A 168 14.89 21.72 -16.37
N ILE A 169 13.64 21.25 -16.50
CA ILE A 169 13.31 19.82 -16.49
C ILE A 169 13.94 19.09 -17.70
N ASP A 170 13.83 19.66 -18.89
CA ASP A 170 14.35 19.04 -20.12
C ASP A 170 15.89 19.05 -20.15
N ALA A 171 16.54 20.12 -19.68
CA ALA A 171 17.98 20.17 -19.46
C ALA A 171 18.45 19.16 -18.40
N GLY A 172 17.73 19.05 -17.27
CA GLY A 172 18.01 18.06 -16.24
C GLY A 172 17.84 16.62 -16.73
N ARG A 173 16.85 16.36 -17.60
CA ARG A 173 16.66 15.05 -18.26
C ARG A 173 17.84 14.68 -19.16
N GLU A 174 18.32 15.61 -19.99
CA GLU A 174 19.49 15.37 -20.83
C GLU A 174 20.78 15.20 -20.00
N GLN A 175 20.98 15.98 -18.93
CA GLN A 175 22.09 15.76 -17.99
C GLN A 175 22.05 14.36 -17.34
N ILE A 176 20.89 13.93 -16.84
CA ILE A 176 20.71 12.59 -16.28
C ILE A 176 21.02 11.52 -17.34
N LYS A 177 20.55 11.71 -18.58
CA LYS A 177 20.79 10.79 -19.70
C LYS A 177 22.29 10.65 -20.03
N ILE A 178 23.06 11.75 -20.03
CA ILE A 178 24.53 11.70 -20.16
C ILE A 178 25.16 10.88 -19.02
N LEU A 179 24.80 11.18 -17.77
CA LEU A 179 25.34 10.49 -16.58
C LEU A 179 25.03 8.98 -16.62
N ARG A 180 23.82 8.59 -17.05
CA ARG A 180 23.43 7.19 -17.24
C ARG A 180 24.33 6.46 -18.24
N PHE A 181 24.63 7.07 -19.39
CA PHE A 181 25.57 6.51 -20.35
C PHE A 181 27.00 6.45 -19.80
N GLN A 182 27.46 7.49 -19.10
CA GLN A 182 28.79 7.49 -18.46
C GLN A 182 28.93 6.38 -17.40
N TRP A 183 27.90 6.16 -16.57
CA TRP A 183 27.89 5.07 -15.59
C TRP A 183 27.84 3.69 -16.26
N ALA A 184 27.10 3.53 -17.35
CA ALA A 184 27.14 2.31 -18.16
C ALA A 184 28.56 2.05 -18.71
N LEU A 185 29.24 3.08 -19.24
CA LEU A 185 30.63 2.97 -19.70
C LEU A 185 31.61 2.63 -18.57
N LYS A 186 31.45 3.21 -17.38
CA LYS A 186 32.22 2.79 -16.18
C LYS A 186 31.96 1.31 -15.86
N ALA A 187 30.71 0.83 -15.95
CA ALA A 187 30.39 -0.59 -15.76
C ALA A 187 31.05 -1.50 -16.79
N PHE A 188 31.12 -1.11 -18.07
CA PHE A 188 31.90 -1.84 -19.09
C PHE A 188 33.40 -1.88 -18.77
N ALA A 189 33.98 -0.75 -18.36
CA ALA A 189 35.39 -0.67 -17.98
C ALA A 189 35.74 -1.57 -16.77
N MET A 190 34.86 -1.61 -15.75
CA MET A 190 35.04 -2.48 -14.58
C MET A 190 35.08 -3.97 -14.93
N HIS A 191 34.22 -4.41 -15.86
CA HIS A 191 34.11 -5.81 -16.28
C HIS A 191 35.13 -6.21 -17.36
N ARG A 192 35.91 -5.26 -17.91
CA ARG A 192 36.96 -5.50 -18.93
C ARG A 192 36.49 -6.39 -20.09
N LEU A 193 35.50 -5.89 -20.83
CA LEU A 193 35.09 -6.52 -22.09
C LEU A 193 36.23 -6.41 -23.11
N VAL A 194 36.76 -7.54 -23.58
CA VAL A 194 37.80 -7.59 -24.63
C VAL A 194 37.27 -8.42 -25.79
N VAL A 195 36.70 -7.71 -26.77
CA VAL A 195 36.37 -8.23 -28.09
C VAL A 195 37.51 -7.85 -29.04
N ARG A 196 37.94 -8.80 -29.86
CA ARG A 196 38.98 -8.56 -30.87
C ARG A 196 38.33 -8.01 -32.15
N PRO A 197 38.85 -6.90 -32.74
CA PRO A 197 38.31 -6.37 -33.99
C PRO A 197 38.29 -7.40 -35.13
N GLU A 198 39.22 -8.36 -35.13
CA GLU A 198 39.31 -9.42 -36.13
C GLU A 198 38.12 -10.40 -36.10
N ASP A 199 37.45 -10.53 -34.94
CA ASP A 199 36.25 -11.36 -34.82
C ASP A 199 35.02 -10.68 -35.46
N MET A 200 34.99 -9.34 -35.59
CA MET A 200 33.87 -8.57 -36.15
C MET A 200 33.75 -8.63 -37.68
N ILE A 201 34.73 -9.20 -38.40
CA ILE A 201 34.84 -9.11 -39.88
C ILE A 201 34.29 -10.39 -40.57
N SER A 202 33.86 -11.41 -39.82
CA SER A 202 33.85 -12.81 -40.32
C SER A 202 32.60 -13.32 -41.08
N THR A 203 31.50 -12.58 -41.23
CA THR A 203 30.24 -13.15 -41.77
C THR A 203 30.09 -13.11 -43.29
N ASN A 204 30.59 -12.09 -43.97
CA ASN A 204 30.27 -11.88 -45.41
C ASN A 204 31.36 -12.41 -46.38
N ASP A 205 32.62 -12.49 -45.97
CA ASP A 205 33.74 -12.95 -46.81
C ASP A 205 33.92 -14.49 -46.78
N THR A 206 32.87 -15.23 -47.13
CA THR A 206 32.91 -16.71 -47.14
C THR A 206 33.64 -17.30 -48.35
N GLU A 207 33.68 -16.61 -49.50
CA GLU A 207 34.29 -17.17 -50.72
C GLU A 207 35.83 -17.08 -50.74
N ASP A 208 36.41 -15.92 -50.40
CA ASP A 208 37.86 -15.70 -50.49
C ASP A 208 38.65 -16.45 -49.40
N ARG A 209 37.97 -16.80 -48.30
CA ARG A 209 38.57 -17.43 -47.12
C ARG A 209 39.12 -18.84 -47.41
N ARG A 210 38.55 -19.57 -48.38
CA ARG A 210 39.06 -20.89 -48.81
C ARG A 210 40.47 -20.84 -49.39
N ARG A 211 40.92 -19.70 -49.94
CA ARG A 211 42.26 -19.57 -50.58
C ARG A 211 43.41 -19.29 -49.61
N ARG A 212 43.15 -18.84 -48.38
CA ARG A 212 44.22 -18.43 -47.42
C ARG A 212 44.48 -19.42 -46.28
N SER A 213 43.67 -20.46 -46.10
CA SER A 213 43.74 -21.34 -44.91
C SER A 213 44.73 -22.51 -44.98
N GLN A 214 45.64 -22.57 -45.96
CA GLN A 214 46.45 -23.77 -46.21
C GLN A 214 47.91 -23.74 -45.70
N MET A 215 48.46 -22.59 -45.27
CA MET A 215 49.92 -22.49 -44.98
C MET A 215 50.37 -22.27 -43.53
N ASP A 216 49.50 -21.96 -42.56
CA ASP A 216 49.91 -21.78 -41.16
C ASP A 216 49.13 -22.70 -40.19
N GLY A 217 49.83 -23.70 -39.66
CA GLY A 217 49.25 -24.83 -38.93
C GLY A 217 48.77 -24.57 -37.49
N THR A 218 48.76 -23.32 -37.00
CA THR A 218 48.25 -23.00 -35.66
C THR A 218 46.80 -22.51 -35.71
N LYS A 219 45.86 -23.45 -35.64
CA LYS A 219 44.41 -23.18 -35.56
C LYS A 219 44.05 -22.50 -34.23
N LYS A 220 44.36 -21.21 -34.08
CA LYS A 220 43.77 -20.37 -33.04
C LYS A 220 42.26 -20.34 -33.26
N ALA A 221 41.50 -20.79 -32.27
CA ALA A 221 40.05 -20.65 -32.26
C ALA A 221 39.68 -19.16 -32.39
N ARG A 222 39.21 -18.77 -33.58
CA ARG A 222 38.49 -17.50 -33.78
C ARG A 222 37.11 -17.67 -33.17
N GLY A 223 36.53 -16.61 -32.59
CA GLY A 223 35.23 -16.74 -31.92
C GLY A 223 35.28 -16.89 -30.39
N ILE A 224 36.39 -16.56 -29.72
CA ILE A 224 36.49 -16.52 -28.24
C ILE A 224 36.84 -15.10 -27.80
N GLY A 225 35.85 -14.41 -27.23
CA GLY A 225 36.05 -13.11 -26.59
C GLY A 225 36.46 -13.29 -25.12
N LYS A 226 36.73 -12.19 -24.42
CA LYS A 226 37.02 -12.25 -22.98
C LYS A 226 36.21 -11.24 -22.19
N ILE A 227 35.80 -11.64 -20.98
CA ILE A 227 35.18 -10.78 -19.97
C ILE A 227 35.86 -11.05 -18.62
N GLY A 228 36.31 -9.99 -17.94
CA GLY A 228 37.13 -10.12 -16.72
C GLY A 228 38.47 -10.85 -16.89
N GLY A 229 38.87 -11.16 -18.13
CA GLY A 229 40.00 -12.03 -18.47
C GLY A 229 39.63 -13.49 -18.77
N LEU A 230 38.43 -13.93 -18.39
CA LEU A 230 37.90 -15.27 -18.65
C LEU A 230 37.46 -15.40 -20.12
N PRO A 231 37.68 -16.56 -20.78
CA PRO A 231 37.20 -16.82 -22.12
C PRO A 231 35.69 -17.00 -22.14
N LEU A 232 35.00 -16.39 -23.11
CA LEU A 232 33.63 -16.73 -23.45
C LEU A 232 33.49 -16.89 -24.97
N PRO A 233 33.05 -18.06 -25.47
CA PRO A 233 32.87 -18.28 -26.88
C PRO A 233 31.61 -17.59 -27.37
N HIS A 234 31.67 -17.09 -28.61
CA HIS A 234 30.60 -16.37 -29.28
C HIS A 234 30.29 -16.92 -30.69
N ALA A 235 30.88 -18.07 -31.04
CA ALA A 235 30.73 -18.74 -32.34
C ALA A 235 29.98 -20.08 -32.24
N GLY A 236 28.92 -20.13 -31.43
CA GLY A 236 28.00 -21.28 -31.33
C GLY A 236 28.30 -22.27 -30.20
N PRO A 237 27.37 -23.23 -29.97
CA PRO A 237 27.33 -24.03 -28.75
C PRO A 237 28.47 -25.05 -28.63
N GLU A 238 29.04 -25.51 -29.74
CA GLU A 238 30.12 -26.51 -29.78
C GLU A 238 31.35 -26.09 -28.96
N LEU A 239 31.61 -24.78 -28.86
CA LEU A 239 32.75 -24.23 -28.12
C LEU A 239 32.55 -24.23 -26.60
N TYR A 240 31.32 -24.34 -26.09
CA TYR A 240 31.08 -24.42 -24.65
C TYR A 240 31.60 -25.72 -24.05
N GLY A 241 31.56 -26.83 -24.80
CA GLY A 241 32.10 -28.13 -24.35
C GLY A 241 33.63 -28.21 -24.27
N VAL A 242 34.35 -27.21 -24.77
CA VAL A 242 35.83 -27.15 -24.78
C VAL A 242 36.39 -26.42 -23.56
N LEU A 243 35.60 -25.55 -22.92
CA LEU A 243 36.03 -24.77 -21.76
C LEU A 243 35.73 -25.49 -20.44
N PRO A 244 36.56 -25.31 -19.40
CA PRO A 244 36.23 -25.79 -18.06
C PRO A 244 34.88 -25.19 -17.60
N PRO A 245 33.95 -25.99 -17.06
CA PRO A 245 32.60 -25.51 -16.73
C PRO A 245 32.63 -24.35 -15.73
N GLN A 246 33.58 -24.36 -14.77
CA GLN A 246 33.78 -23.30 -13.79
C GLN A 246 34.22 -21.95 -14.40
N GLU A 247 35.07 -21.97 -15.43
CA GLU A 247 35.48 -20.75 -16.15
C GLU A 247 34.31 -20.16 -16.93
N LEU A 248 33.60 -21.03 -17.66
CA LEU A 248 32.44 -20.67 -18.46
C LEU A 248 31.31 -20.10 -17.60
N GLN A 249 30.98 -20.77 -16.49
CA GLN A 249 30.01 -20.32 -15.50
C GLN A 249 30.41 -18.96 -14.90
N SER A 250 31.67 -18.78 -14.50
CA SER A 250 32.18 -17.50 -13.99
C SER A 250 32.11 -16.38 -15.04
N ALA A 251 32.36 -16.69 -16.31
CA ALA A 251 32.21 -15.76 -17.42
C ALA A 251 30.74 -15.38 -17.68
N LEU A 252 29.79 -16.34 -17.66
CA LEU A 252 28.36 -16.05 -17.79
C LEU A 252 27.83 -15.24 -16.60
N ARG A 253 28.30 -15.52 -15.38
CA ARG A 253 27.99 -14.74 -14.19
C ARG A 253 28.48 -13.29 -14.30
N LEU A 254 29.68 -13.05 -14.85
CA LEU A 254 30.15 -11.69 -15.19
C LEU A 254 29.26 -11.02 -16.25
N VAL A 255 28.80 -11.76 -17.27
CA VAL A 255 27.86 -11.27 -18.29
C VAL A 255 26.49 -10.93 -17.68
N ALA A 256 26.00 -11.71 -16.73
CA ALA A 256 24.78 -11.40 -15.99
C ALA A 256 24.95 -10.15 -15.12
N SER A 257 26.07 -10.02 -14.41
CA SER A 257 26.44 -8.87 -13.57
C SER A 257 26.52 -7.57 -14.38
N ILE A 258 27.26 -7.56 -15.50
CA ILE A 258 27.38 -6.38 -16.35
C ILE A 258 26.04 -6.01 -17.00
N SER A 259 25.26 -6.99 -17.48
CA SER A 259 23.97 -6.74 -18.13
C SER A 259 22.96 -6.13 -17.14
N SER A 260 22.89 -6.67 -15.92
CA SER A 260 22.05 -6.14 -14.84
C SER A 260 22.49 -4.73 -14.42
N THR A 261 23.80 -4.50 -14.28
CA THR A 261 24.35 -3.18 -13.90
C THR A 261 24.09 -2.13 -14.98
N VAL A 262 24.40 -2.43 -16.25
CA VAL A 262 24.16 -1.52 -17.39
C VAL A 262 22.66 -1.25 -17.57
N ALA A 263 21.81 -2.26 -17.42
CA ALA A 263 20.36 -2.08 -17.46
C ALA A 263 19.87 -1.08 -16.39
N ARG A 264 20.35 -1.21 -15.14
CA ARG A 264 20.05 -0.23 -14.07
C ARG A 264 20.59 1.16 -14.40
N CYS A 265 21.84 1.28 -14.87
CA CYS A 265 22.42 2.57 -15.26
C CYS A 265 21.59 3.27 -16.33
N LEU A 266 21.12 2.55 -17.36
CA LEU A 266 20.29 3.13 -18.43
C LEU A 266 18.82 3.34 -18.01
N GLY A 267 18.35 2.67 -16.95
CA GLY A 267 16.95 2.65 -16.54
C GLY A 267 16.08 1.72 -17.38
N ILE A 268 16.68 0.65 -17.91
CA ILE A 268 16.02 -0.36 -18.75
C ILE A 268 15.65 -1.56 -17.88
N ILE A 269 14.40 -1.98 -17.93
CA ILE A 269 13.94 -3.24 -17.31
C ILE A 269 14.32 -4.40 -18.23
N LEU A 270 14.95 -5.44 -17.70
CA LEU A 270 15.26 -6.68 -18.43
C LEU A 270 14.05 -7.63 -18.47
N PRO A 271 13.84 -8.42 -19.53
CA PRO A 271 12.76 -9.42 -19.60
C PRO A 271 12.80 -10.46 -18.46
N HIS A 272 14.00 -10.95 -18.10
CA HIS A 272 14.20 -11.90 -17.01
C HIS A 272 15.04 -11.23 -15.91
N PRO A 273 14.58 -11.18 -14.64
CA PRO A 273 15.33 -10.53 -13.56
C PRO A 273 16.63 -11.28 -13.23
N VAL A 274 17.73 -10.52 -13.22
CA VAL A 274 19.05 -11.01 -12.79
C VAL A 274 19.24 -10.66 -11.31
N LEU A 275 19.12 -11.66 -10.44
CA LEU A 275 19.30 -11.52 -8.99
C LEU A 275 20.78 -11.73 -8.66
N LEU A 276 21.46 -10.69 -8.19
CA LEU A 276 22.81 -10.82 -7.66
C LEU A 276 22.68 -11.17 -6.17
N GLN A 277 22.91 -12.44 -5.82
CA GLN A 277 22.98 -12.89 -4.43
C GLN A 277 24.17 -12.20 -3.74
N VAL A 278 23.89 -11.31 -2.79
CA VAL A 278 24.95 -10.78 -1.93
C VAL A 278 25.62 -11.95 -1.23
N ALA A 279 26.94 -12.09 -1.42
CA ALA A 279 27.73 -13.19 -0.90
C ALA A 279 27.59 -13.23 0.63
N SER A 280 26.72 -14.12 1.09
CA SER A 280 26.33 -14.20 2.50
C SER A 280 27.49 -14.83 3.27
N SER A 281 28.16 -14.03 4.09
CA SER A 281 29.38 -14.41 4.82
C SER A 281 29.19 -15.54 5.84
N SER A 282 27.97 -16.04 6.02
CA SER A 282 27.55 -17.02 7.02
C SER A 282 27.60 -18.49 6.55
N GLN A 283 27.77 -18.79 5.25
CA GLN A 283 27.94 -20.18 4.76
C GLN A 283 29.41 -20.53 4.55
N GLN A 284 30.14 -20.76 5.66
CA GLN A 284 31.58 -21.08 5.65
C GLN A 284 31.89 -22.59 5.81
N GLN A 285 30.93 -23.48 5.55
CA GLN A 285 31.10 -24.93 5.68
C GLN A 285 30.41 -25.68 4.51
N GLY A 286 31.21 -26.20 3.57
CA GLY A 286 30.80 -27.39 2.78
C GLY A 286 30.90 -27.37 1.25
N GLY A 287 31.44 -26.34 0.59
CA GLY A 287 31.56 -26.32 -0.88
C GLY A 287 32.90 -25.75 -1.38
N ASP A 288 33.71 -26.57 -2.03
CA ASP A 288 35.04 -26.21 -2.57
C ASP A 288 34.94 -25.51 -3.94
N ASP A 289 34.39 -24.29 -3.98
CA ASP A 289 34.52 -23.42 -5.16
C ASP A 289 36.00 -22.98 -5.29
N ILE A 290 36.70 -23.55 -6.28
CA ILE A 290 38.17 -23.56 -6.45
C ILE A 290 38.81 -22.15 -6.44
N ILE A 291 38.02 -21.12 -6.71
CA ILE A 291 38.45 -19.72 -6.68
C ILE A 291 38.79 -19.25 -5.25
N HIS A 292 38.18 -19.83 -4.21
CA HIS A 292 38.51 -19.51 -2.81
C HIS A 292 39.83 -20.16 -2.34
N SER A 293 40.12 -21.39 -2.77
CA SER A 293 41.30 -22.15 -2.32
C SER A 293 42.62 -21.67 -2.96
N ALA A 294 42.58 -21.18 -4.20
CA ALA A 294 43.76 -20.62 -4.90
C ALA A 294 44.28 -19.29 -4.31
N VAL A 295 43.43 -18.54 -3.60
CA VAL A 295 43.79 -17.23 -3.00
C VAL A 295 44.33 -17.38 -1.57
N LEU A 296 43.92 -18.44 -0.86
CA LEU A 296 44.33 -18.71 0.52
C LEU A 296 45.67 -19.46 0.65
N THR A 297 46.13 -20.15 -0.40
CA THR A 297 47.39 -20.93 -0.37
C THR A 297 48.68 -20.10 -0.39
N LYS A 298 48.61 -18.76 -0.48
CA LYS A 298 49.79 -17.87 -0.56
C LYS A 298 50.02 -16.98 0.66
N ARG A 299 49.37 -17.26 1.80
CA ARG A 299 49.41 -16.37 2.99
C ARG A 299 49.56 -17.10 4.33
N THR A 300 50.53 -18.01 4.42
CA THR A 300 50.77 -18.82 5.65
C THR A 300 52.24 -18.82 6.13
N THR A 301 52.94 -17.68 6.04
CA THR A 301 54.21 -17.45 6.78
C THR A 301 54.39 -15.96 7.12
N ALA A 302 53.84 -15.50 8.25
CA ALA A 302 54.37 -14.41 9.10
C ALA A 302 53.40 -14.04 10.24
N THR A 303 53.79 -14.45 11.46
CA THR A 303 53.75 -13.72 12.75
C THR A 303 53.51 -12.19 12.60
N THR A 304 52.79 -11.47 13.48
CA THR A 304 52.87 -11.51 14.96
C THR A 304 51.63 -10.89 15.65
N GLN A 305 51.47 -11.24 16.93
CA GLN A 305 50.46 -10.78 17.89
C GLN A 305 50.25 -9.25 17.99
N THR A 306 49.02 -8.82 18.24
CA THR A 306 48.72 -7.75 19.22
C THR A 306 47.33 -7.97 19.82
N GLN A 307 47.17 -7.77 21.13
CA GLN A 307 45.94 -8.06 21.87
C GLN A 307 45.09 -6.80 22.11
N GLY A 308 43.77 -6.98 22.13
CA GLY A 308 42.88 -6.33 23.10
C GLY A 308 42.19 -5.02 22.70
N HIS A 309 40.90 -5.12 22.34
CA HIS A 309 39.81 -4.39 23.01
C HIS A 309 38.44 -4.89 22.51
N PRO A 310 37.43 -5.08 23.40
CA PRO A 310 36.05 -5.33 22.97
C PRO A 310 35.28 -4.00 22.84
N SER A 311 34.83 -3.65 21.63
CA SER A 311 33.85 -2.58 21.43
C SER A 311 32.50 -3.18 21.07
N VAL A 312 31.51 -2.96 21.92
CA VAL A 312 30.09 -3.12 21.57
C VAL A 312 29.76 -2.00 20.57
N GLY A 313 29.26 -2.37 19.39
CA GLY A 313 28.87 -1.45 18.33
C GLY A 313 27.78 -2.08 17.47
N GLU A 314 26.75 -1.31 17.14
CA GLU A 314 25.49 -1.79 16.59
C GLU A 314 25.62 -2.24 15.13
N ASP A 315 25.00 -3.37 14.79
CA ASP A 315 24.91 -3.88 13.42
C ASP A 315 24.00 -2.99 12.56
N HIS A 316 24.59 -1.98 11.92
CA HIS A 316 23.98 -1.34 10.77
C HIS A 316 24.39 -2.07 9.49
N ASP A 317 23.43 -2.79 8.90
CA ASP A 317 23.51 -3.39 7.56
C ASP A 317 23.87 -2.33 6.50
N THR A 318 25.17 -2.15 6.27
CA THR A 318 25.69 -1.29 5.20
C THR A 318 25.60 -2.04 3.88
N THR A 319 24.52 -1.77 3.17
CA THR A 319 24.21 -2.39 1.88
C THR A 319 25.32 -2.18 0.85
N SER A 320 25.44 -3.13 -0.08
CA SER A 320 26.47 -3.18 -1.13
C SER A 320 26.55 -1.96 -2.05
N GLU A 321 25.58 -1.05 -1.97
CA GLU A 321 25.58 0.25 -2.64
C GLU A 321 26.69 1.17 -2.10
N ALA A 322 26.96 1.16 -0.80
CA ALA A 322 28.04 1.96 -0.20
C ALA A 322 29.44 1.55 -0.72
N ALA A 323 29.67 0.24 -0.94
CA ALA A 323 30.92 -0.26 -1.51
C ALA A 323 31.10 0.11 -2.99
N LEU A 324 30.00 0.20 -3.76
CA LEU A 324 30.03 0.69 -5.14
C LEU A 324 30.23 2.20 -5.20
N LEU A 325 29.58 2.96 -4.33
CA LEU A 325 29.77 4.41 -4.21
C LEU A 325 31.22 4.77 -3.83
N ALA A 326 31.81 4.08 -2.85
CA ALA A 326 33.22 4.30 -2.47
C ALA A 326 34.21 4.06 -3.63
N ILE A 327 33.93 3.11 -4.52
CA ILE A 327 34.73 2.84 -5.73
C ILE A 327 34.48 3.89 -6.83
N LEU A 328 33.31 4.54 -6.83
CA LEU A 328 32.96 5.59 -7.80
C LEU A 328 33.49 6.97 -7.39
N ASP A 329 33.44 7.32 -6.11
CA ASP A 329 33.93 8.59 -5.55
C ASP A 329 35.46 8.71 -5.66
N THR A 330 36.18 7.65 -5.30
CA THR A 330 37.65 7.61 -5.43
C THR A 330 38.16 7.76 -6.88
N SER A 331 37.29 7.62 -7.88
CA SER A 331 37.61 7.82 -9.30
C SER A 331 37.21 9.21 -9.83
N LEU A 332 36.53 10.05 -9.06
CA LEU A 332 36.03 11.36 -9.52
C LEU A 332 37.03 12.50 -9.28
N GLU A 333 37.78 12.47 -8.19
CA GLU A 333 38.71 13.55 -7.82
C GLU A 333 39.87 13.72 -8.83
N ASP A 334 40.39 12.61 -9.38
CA ASP A 334 41.50 12.62 -10.35
C ASP A 334 41.16 13.33 -11.68
N THR A 335 39.88 13.46 -12.04
CA THR A 335 39.49 14.05 -13.34
C THR A 335 39.28 15.57 -13.31
N ASN A 336 39.03 16.17 -12.15
CA ASN A 336 38.72 17.60 -12.05
C ASN A 336 39.96 18.50 -11.87
N SER A 337 41.09 17.95 -11.41
CA SER A 337 42.32 18.70 -11.15
C SER A 337 43.05 19.19 -12.42
N ALA A 338 42.72 18.66 -13.60
CA ALA A 338 43.41 18.95 -14.85
C ALA A 338 42.88 20.16 -15.65
N ALA A 339 41.71 20.72 -15.28
CA ALA A 339 41.00 21.71 -16.10
C ALA A 339 41.14 23.18 -15.64
N ALA A 340 41.76 23.45 -14.49
CA ALA A 340 41.67 24.76 -13.81
C ALA A 340 42.76 25.80 -14.17
N ASN A 341 43.87 25.41 -14.82
CA ASN A 341 45.00 26.30 -15.11
C ASN A 341 45.21 26.50 -16.61
N GLY A 342 44.47 27.44 -17.21
CA GLY A 342 44.57 27.73 -18.65
C GLY A 342 43.89 29.03 -19.09
N SER A 343 44.25 30.18 -18.51
CA SER A 343 43.72 31.48 -18.97
C SER A 343 44.75 32.62 -18.87
N ARG A 344 44.80 33.44 -19.93
CA ARG A 344 45.70 34.60 -20.19
C ARG A 344 47.16 34.20 -20.49
N ASN A 345 47.66 34.43 -21.69
CA ASN A 345 47.79 35.75 -22.31
C ASN A 345 47.47 35.79 -23.82
N ILE A 346 46.95 36.93 -24.26
CA ILE A 346 46.79 37.29 -25.67
C ILE A 346 47.97 38.16 -26.07
N SER A 347 48.78 37.69 -27.02
CA SER A 347 49.76 38.52 -27.74
C SER A 347 49.59 38.29 -29.24
N THR A 348 49.25 39.34 -29.95
CA THR A 348 49.17 39.37 -31.42
C THR A 348 50.56 39.46 -32.02
N GLU A 349 50.95 38.52 -32.87
CA GLU A 349 52.05 38.73 -33.80
C GLU A 349 51.82 38.03 -35.15
N THR A 350 52.35 38.63 -36.22
CA THR A 350 52.04 38.27 -37.61
C THR A 350 53.23 37.56 -38.26
N GLY A 351 53.06 36.32 -38.73
CA GLY A 351 54.23 35.48 -39.07
C GLY A 351 53.98 34.27 -39.98
N LYS A 352 53.74 34.52 -41.27
CA LYS A 352 54.38 33.86 -42.43
C LYS A 352 54.73 32.34 -42.36
N ARG A 353 54.00 31.54 -43.16
CA ARG A 353 54.39 30.26 -43.83
C ARG A 353 55.22 29.23 -43.03
N GLN A 354 54.65 28.03 -42.84
CA GLN A 354 55.16 26.82 -43.51
C GLN A 354 54.13 25.67 -43.51
N SER A 355 54.29 24.76 -44.47
CA SER A 355 53.49 23.55 -44.63
C SER A 355 54.29 22.34 -44.17
N THR A 356 53.80 21.61 -43.16
CA THR A 356 54.21 20.22 -42.89
C THR A 356 53.02 19.40 -42.45
N THR A 357 52.79 18.31 -43.17
CA THR A 357 51.83 17.26 -42.83
C THR A 357 52.38 16.38 -41.70
N THR A 358 51.65 16.28 -40.59
CA THR A 358 51.97 15.32 -39.52
C THR A 358 50.68 14.72 -38.96
N GLU A 359 50.42 13.45 -39.28
CA GLU A 359 49.39 12.65 -38.62
C GLU A 359 49.86 12.24 -37.22
N GLU A 360 49.72 13.13 -36.22
CA GLU A 360 49.91 12.73 -34.83
C GLU A 360 48.73 11.90 -34.31
N ARG A 361 48.86 10.61 -34.55
CA ARG A 361 48.00 9.54 -34.03
C ARG A 361 48.05 9.54 -32.51
N ASN A 362 47.05 10.16 -31.87
CA ASN A 362 46.81 10.15 -30.42
C ASN A 362 46.86 8.73 -29.86
N LYS A 363 48.04 8.34 -29.36
CA LYS A 363 48.31 7.03 -28.78
C LYS A 363 48.23 7.19 -27.27
N THR A 364 47.00 7.33 -26.75
CA THR A 364 46.74 7.22 -25.32
C THR A 364 47.33 5.91 -24.82
N SER A 365 48.39 6.02 -24.03
CA SER A 365 49.04 4.87 -23.41
C SER A 365 48.12 4.33 -22.32
N ALA A 366 47.20 3.45 -22.71
CA ALA A 366 46.40 2.68 -21.78
C ALA A 366 47.35 1.94 -20.83
N ALA A 367 47.41 2.40 -19.58
CA ALA A 367 48.28 1.84 -18.57
C ALA A 367 48.03 0.33 -18.50
N GLN A 368 49.07 -0.49 -18.67
CA GLN A 368 48.90 -1.93 -18.61
C GLN A 368 48.34 -2.30 -17.24
N PRO A 369 47.15 -2.90 -17.16
CA PRO A 369 46.48 -3.04 -15.89
C PRO A 369 47.20 -4.05 -15.01
N SER A 370 47.40 -3.68 -13.74
CA SER A 370 47.82 -4.63 -12.71
C SER A 370 46.92 -5.87 -12.72
N MET A 371 47.55 -7.05 -12.81
CA MET A 371 46.94 -8.36 -12.61
C MET A 371 46.99 -8.72 -11.12
N ASP A 372 46.60 -7.78 -10.26
CA ASP A 372 46.52 -7.99 -8.82
C ASP A 372 45.50 -9.09 -8.52
N SER A 373 45.98 -10.20 -7.94
CA SER A 373 45.16 -11.35 -7.59
C SER A 373 44.04 -11.00 -6.62
N THR A 374 44.18 -9.95 -5.82
CA THR A 374 43.14 -9.49 -4.89
C THR A 374 41.95 -8.87 -5.63
N LEU A 375 42.18 -8.00 -6.61
CA LEU A 375 41.15 -7.41 -7.45
C LEU A 375 40.48 -8.45 -8.37
N VAL A 376 41.24 -9.42 -8.88
CA VAL A 376 40.68 -10.56 -9.62
C VAL A 376 39.78 -11.39 -8.70
N ALA A 377 40.22 -11.74 -7.50
CA ALA A 377 39.43 -12.50 -6.53
C ALA A 377 38.19 -11.74 -6.02
N GLN A 378 38.25 -10.40 -5.92
CA GLN A 378 37.09 -9.57 -5.57
C GLN A 378 36.06 -9.54 -6.71
N ARG A 379 36.52 -9.39 -7.96
CA ARG A 379 35.65 -9.45 -9.15
C ARG A 379 35.01 -10.83 -9.33
N LEU A 380 35.75 -11.90 -9.10
CA LEU A 380 35.21 -13.26 -9.13
C LEU A 380 34.16 -13.46 -8.01
N ARG A 381 34.39 -12.95 -6.79
CA ARG A 381 33.39 -12.98 -5.71
C ARG A 381 32.13 -12.14 -6.00
N HIS A 382 32.25 -11.03 -6.74
CA HIS A 382 31.09 -10.27 -7.21
C HIS A 382 30.39 -10.95 -8.41
N ALA A 383 31.10 -11.77 -9.17
CA ALA A 383 30.52 -12.60 -10.22
C ALA A 383 29.75 -13.79 -9.63
N THR A 384 30.36 -14.56 -8.71
CA THR A 384 29.81 -15.80 -8.13
C THR A 384 28.39 -15.64 -7.57
N ALA A 385 28.03 -14.42 -7.17
CA ALA A 385 26.70 -13.94 -6.80
C ALA A 385 25.56 -14.12 -7.83
N ALA A 386 25.83 -14.17 -9.14
CA ALA A 386 24.77 -13.98 -10.14
C ALA A 386 23.86 -15.21 -10.34
N VAL A 387 22.57 -15.04 -10.06
CA VAL A 387 21.48 -16.03 -10.25
C VAL A 387 20.42 -15.47 -11.19
N LEU A 388 19.88 -16.33 -12.05
CA LEU A 388 18.79 -15.98 -12.95
C LEU A 388 17.48 -16.52 -12.39
N ALA A 389 16.47 -15.66 -12.28
CA ALA A 389 15.14 -16.05 -11.81
C ALA A 389 14.13 -15.95 -12.95
N GLU A 390 13.29 -16.98 -13.08
CA GLU A 390 12.15 -16.96 -13.98
C GLU A 390 11.08 -16.02 -13.42
N ALA A 391 10.47 -15.20 -14.28
CA ALA A 391 9.58 -14.11 -13.84
C ALA A 391 8.15 -14.61 -13.54
N SER A 392 8.00 -15.53 -12.56
CA SER A 392 6.71 -16.11 -12.20
C SER A 392 6.45 -16.12 -10.68
N THR A 393 5.57 -15.21 -10.25
CA THR A 393 4.77 -15.22 -8.99
C THR A 393 5.49 -15.43 -7.63
N PRO A 394 5.35 -14.51 -6.65
CA PRO A 394 6.11 -14.51 -5.39
C PRO A 394 5.71 -15.59 -4.35
N CYS A 395 5.10 -16.71 -4.76
CA CYS A 395 4.55 -17.72 -3.85
C CYS A 395 5.11 -19.14 -4.05
N SER A 396 5.83 -19.40 -5.15
CA SER A 396 6.35 -20.73 -5.48
C SER A 396 7.87 -20.78 -5.37
N LYS A 397 8.42 -21.80 -4.69
CA LYS A 397 9.86 -22.11 -4.67
C LYS A 397 10.36 -22.71 -6.00
N SER A 398 9.67 -22.46 -7.11
CA SER A 398 9.96 -23.05 -8.42
C SER A 398 10.96 -22.19 -9.20
N SER A 399 11.88 -22.87 -9.90
CA SER A 399 12.76 -22.32 -10.95
C SER A 399 13.58 -21.05 -10.61
N GLN A 400 14.35 -21.11 -9.51
CA GLN A 400 15.61 -20.36 -9.46
C GLN A 400 16.69 -21.16 -10.20
N TYR A 401 17.13 -20.67 -11.36
CA TYR A 401 18.21 -21.28 -12.13
C TYR A 401 19.55 -20.74 -11.61
N THR A 402 20.07 -21.44 -10.60
CA THR A 402 21.36 -21.12 -9.99
C THR A 402 22.47 -21.57 -10.93
N LEU A 403 23.28 -20.63 -11.43
CA LEU A 403 24.57 -20.96 -12.04
C LEU A 403 25.51 -21.43 -10.91
N ALA A 404 25.35 -22.66 -10.42
CA ALA A 404 26.12 -23.29 -9.35
C ALA A 404 27.06 -24.40 -9.90
N ALA A 405 28.24 -24.56 -9.31
CA ALA A 405 29.34 -25.30 -9.93
C ALA A 405 29.23 -26.83 -9.78
N ASP A 406 28.61 -27.29 -8.69
CA ASP A 406 28.86 -28.66 -8.18
C ASP A 406 28.05 -29.76 -8.87
N ASN A 407 26.98 -29.42 -9.60
CA ASN A 407 26.21 -30.34 -10.45
C ASN A 407 25.43 -29.55 -11.52
N MET A 408 26.13 -28.90 -12.44
CA MET A 408 25.47 -28.10 -13.48
C MET A 408 24.86 -29.01 -14.55
N ASN A 409 23.56 -29.32 -14.42
CA ASN A 409 22.80 -30.04 -15.45
C ASN A 409 22.89 -29.28 -16.79
N GLN A 410 23.21 -29.99 -17.87
CA GLN A 410 23.43 -29.35 -19.19
C GLN A 410 22.19 -28.57 -19.67
N ASP A 411 20.99 -29.06 -19.35
CA ASP A 411 19.73 -28.41 -19.69
C ASP A 411 19.52 -27.09 -18.92
N GLU A 412 19.80 -27.07 -17.60
CA GLU A 412 19.73 -25.86 -16.78
C GLU A 412 20.71 -24.78 -17.26
N PHE A 413 21.92 -25.19 -17.65
CA PHE A 413 22.91 -24.30 -18.25
C PHE A 413 22.42 -23.72 -19.58
N ALA A 414 21.85 -24.55 -20.47
CA ALA A 414 21.32 -24.11 -21.76
C ALA A 414 20.15 -23.11 -21.57
N ILE A 415 19.24 -23.38 -20.64
CA ILE A 415 18.13 -22.49 -20.28
C ILE A 415 18.65 -21.15 -19.72
N ALA A 416 19.57 -21.19 -18.75
CA ALA A 416 20.17 -20.00 -18.16
C ALA A 416 20.92 -19.14 -19.20
N LEU A 417 21.66 -19.79 -20.10
CA LEU A 417 22.33 -19.12 -21.23
C LEU A 417 21.30 -18.47 -22.18
N GLN A 418 20.22 -19.16 -22.54
CA GLN A 418 19.18 -18.62 -23.42
C GLN A 418 18.49 -17.39 -22.81
N PHE A 419 18.16 -17.41 -21.51
CA PHE A 419 17.62 -16.24 -20.82
C PHE A 419 18.60 -15.06 -20.81
N LEU A 420 19.90 -15.33 -20.64
CA LEU A 420 20.94 -14.30 -20.65
C LEU A 420 21.16 -13.70 -22.04
N GLN A 421 21.15 -14.52 -23.10
CA GLN A 421 21.16 -14.07 -24.50
C GLN A 421 19.96 -13.17 -24.80
N ASN A 422 18.75 -13.60 -24.42
CA ASN A 422 17.52 -12.83 -24.59
C ASN A 422 17.56 -11.49 -23.82
N ASN A 423 18.10 -11.49 -22.60
CA ASN A 423 18.30 -10.27 -21.79
C ASN A 423 19.26 -9.29 -22.46
N VAL A 424 20.41 -9.77 -22.97
CA VAL A 424 21.39 -8.91 -23.66
C VAL A 424 20.82 -8.34 -24.96
N MET A 425 20.13 -9.14 -25.77
CA MET A 425 19.46 -8.66 -26.98
C MET A 425 18.39 -7.60 -26.65
N SER A 426 17.52 -7.87 -25.67
CA SER A 426 16.50 -6.90 -25.25
C SER A 426 17.12 -5.63 -24.65
N LEU A 427 18.27 -5.72 -23.96
CA LEU A 427 18.97 -4.56 -23.43
C LEU A 427 19.51 -3.68 -24.56
N CYS A 428 20.14 -4.27 -25.57
CA CYS A 428 20.70 -3.53 -26.71
C CYS A 428 19.58 -2.84 -27.52
N ILE A 429 18.49 -3.56 -27.82
CA ILE A 429 17.33 -3.01 -28.55
C ILE A 429 16.68 -1.87 -27.76
N ARG A 430 16.43 -2.05 -26.45
CA ARG A 430 15.82 -1.01 -25.60
C ARG A 430 16.73 0.20 -25.36
N ALA A 431 18.04 0.04 -25.48
CA ALA A 431 19.00 1.14 -25.44
C ALA A 431 19.03 1.96 -26.75
N GLY A 432 18.50 1.43 -27.86
CA GLY A 432 18.50 2.09 -29.18
C GLY A 432 19.62 1.62 -30.12
N VAL A 433 20.29 0.50 -29.83
CA VAL A 433 21.24 -0.11 -30.78
C VAL A 433 20.46 -0.63 -31.98
N THR A 434 20.84 -0.21 -33.19
CA THR A 434 20.15 -0.64 -34.43
C THR A 434 20.36 -2.13 -34.69
N VAL A 435 19.31 -2.82 -35.14
CA VAL A 435 19.33 -4.29 -35.36
C VAL A 435 20.43 -4.70 -36.34
N GLU A 436 20.73 -3.88 -37.34
CA GLU A 436 21.83 -4.07 -38.31
C GLU A 436 23.23 -4.13 -37.66
N LYS A 437 23.41 -3.57 -36.46
CA LYS A 437 24.66 -3.62 -35.69
C LYS A 437 24.68 -4.76 -34.66
N LEU A 438 23.58 -5.49 -34.51
CA LEU A 438 23.47 -6.62 -33.61
C LEU A 438 23.89 -7.91 -34.32
N TRP A 439 24.52 -8.77 -33.53
CA TRP A 439 24.91 -10.12 -33.89
C TRP A 439 23.83 -11.10 -33.47
N PRO A 440 23.85 -12.36 -33.96
CA PRO A 440 23.01 -13.43 -33.43
C PRO A 440 23.05 -13.50 -31.89
N ALA A 441 21.97 -13.97 -31.27
CA ALA A 441 21.79 -13.88 -29.82
C ALA A 441 22.91 -14.61 -29.04
N GLU A 442 23.47 -15.66 -29.64
CA GLU A 442 24.60 -16.46 -29.18
C GLU A 442 25.90 -15.64 -29.04
N ALA A 443 26.05 -14.57 -29.81
CA ALA A 443 27.23 -13.72 -29.84
C ALA A 443 27.22 -12.65 -28.72
N VAL A 444 26.95 -13.08 -27.49
CA VAL A 444 26.63 -12.22 -26.34
C VAL A 444 27.66 -11.11 -26.09
N LEU A 445 28.97 -11.40 -26.18
CA LEU A 445 30.01 -10.38 -26.01
C LEU A 445 30.05 -9.36 -27.17
N LEU A 446 29.73 -9.76 -28.40
CA LEU A 446 29.69 -8.84 -29.54
C LEU A 446 28.51 -7.87 -29.41
N ASN A 447 27.37 -8.35 -28.92
CA ASN A 447 26.20 -7.52 -28.62
C ASN A 447 26.46 -6.54 -27.45
N LEU A 448 27.10 -7.00 -26.37
CA LEU A 448 27.55 -6.11 -25.29
C LEU A 448 28.58 -5.08 -25.77
N TYR A 449 29.48 -5.44 -26.70
CA TYR A 449 30.43 -4.50 -27.30
C TYR A 449 29.73 -3.47 -28.18
N ALA A 450 28.76 -3.87 -29.01
CA ALA A 450 27.95 -2.96 -29.80
C ALA A 450 27.19 -1.95 -28.92
N LEU A 451 26.67 -2.39 -27.77
CA LEU A 451 26.06 -1.52 -26.76
C LEU A 451 27.08 -0.57 -26.12
N GLN A 452 28.29 -1.03 -25.78
CA GLN A 452 29.36 -0.15 -25.29
C GLN A 452 29.67 0.96 -26.30
N MET A 453 29.92 0.60 -27.57
CA MET A 453 30.22 1.55 -28.64
C MET A 453 29.08 2.56 -28.84
N PHE A 454 27.83 2.10 -28.78
CA PHE A 454 26.66 2.98 -28.82
C PHE A 454 26.64 3.98 -27.66
N CYS A 455 26.89 3.53 -26.42
CA CYS A 455 26.96 4.42 -25.26
C CYS A 455 28.09 5.45 -25.40
N GLU A 456 29.25 5.07 -25.94
CA GLU A 456 30.33 6.04 -26.22
C GLU A 456 29.91 7.07 -27.27
N ASP A 457 29.26 6.64 -28.34
CA ASP A 457 28.79 7.53 -29.41
C ASP A 457 27.69 8.47 -28.92
N GLN A 458 26.78 8.01 -28.05
CA GLN A 458 25.79 8.89 -27.42
C GLN A 458 26.44 9.97 -26.56
N VAL A 459 27.43 9.62 -25.71
CA VAL A 459 28.17 10.63 -24.92
C VAL A 459 28.91 11.61 -25.84
N LYS A 460 29.58 11.13 -26.90
CA LYS A 460 30.27 11.97 -27.90
C LYS A 460 29.31 12.87 -28.70
N GLN A 461 28.06 12.45 -28.91
CA GLN A 461 27.05 13.25 -29.62
C GLN A 461 26.50 14.35 -28.72
N ILE A 462 26.14 14.05 -27.47
CA ILE A 462 25.55 15.03 -26.56
C ILE A 462 26.59 16.08 -26.13
N LEU A 463 27.87 15.70 -25.94
CA LEU A 463 28.96 16.64 -25.65
C LEU A 463 29.37 17.55 -26.82
N LYS A 464 28.77 17.40 -28.01
CA LYS A 464 29.00 18.27 -29.18
C LYS A 464 27.87 19.27 -29.43
N GLN A 465 26.77 19.17 -28.68
CA GLN A 465 25.64 20.10 -28.71
C GLN A 465 25.86 21.22 -27.70
#